data_AF-A0A0L0TAX7-F1
#
_entry.id   AF-A0A0L0TAX7-F1
#
_cell.length_a   1.000
_cell.length_b   1.000
_cell.length_c   1.000
_cell.angle_alpha   90.00
_cell.angle_beta   90.00
_cell.angle_gamma   90.00
#
_symmetry.space_group_name_H-M   'P 1'
#
loop_
_entity.id
_entity.type
_entity.pdbx_description
1 polymer ?
#
loop_
_entity_poly.entity_id
_entity_poly.type
_entity_poly.pdbx_seq_one_letter_code
_entity_poly.pdbx_strand_id
1 'polypeptide(L)'
;MGGVEHLRIFPECSDAVTQCVLTHPLVADRVVSISIGRGGKLGSLFDAMVFPHVTKFSISSPSSFSAITSLPTMPNCVKIEIEGSADEGAVLAPRALASMAAVRTIDMKGIIRLAEPSSVGLDQRPASQLWKATLSPSALRQFHTLATTMGYDALRALTHLDVDVSRDGAGHLLSTDLTRLTSLISLRITGSMYQDCTALRSDVMMQLAQLPHLEELDAAMFLPDGEDRFPLSPRPVFPALRRVHTSVQFFTYLRRCTFPALQSVTVKLRYDLWGLTNGVYVPRAPMLTSWMNMGCEEVAECKYQDKRLPVDDSVHQQAPRLLECQLRVPDANRVMLLRFALKLKVEKQMWMRVLEW
;
A
#
# COMPACT_ATOMS: atom_id res chain seq x y z
N MET A 1 -33.01 24.58 12.84
CA MET A 1 -31.72 25.03 13.39
C MET A 1 -30.61 24.29 12.66
N GLY A 2 -29.90 24.94 11.74
CA GLY A 2 -28.80 24.32 11.00
C GLY A 2 -27.53 24.32 11.86
N GLY A 3 -27.07 23.13 12.25
CA GLY A 3 -25.81 22.97 12.99
C GLY A 3 -24.61 22.95 12.04
N VAL A 4 -23.43 23.31 12.57
CA VAL A 4 -22.16 23.19 11.85
C VAL A 4 -21.68 21.75 11.99
N GLU A 5 -21.95 20.90 10.99
CA GLU A 5 -21.53 19.49 10.99
C GLU A 5 -20.03 19.32 10.64
N HIS A 6 -19.48 20.30 9.93
CA HIS A 6 -18.11 20.29 9.44
C HIS A 6 -17.40 21.61 9.79
N LEU A 7 -16.30 21.51 10.52
CA LEU A 7 -15.41 22.63 10.80
C LEU A 7 -14.18 22.54 9.90
N ARG A 8 -14.03 23.51 9.00
CA ARG A 8 -12.84 23.66 8.16
C ARG A 8 -12.04 24.88 8.59
N ILE A 9 -10.79 24.67 8.98
CA ILE A 9 -9.84 25.71 9.36
C ILE A 9 -8.85 25.86 8.21
N PHE A 10 -8.90 27.02 7.57
CA PHE A 10 -8.07 27.33 6.41
C PHE A 10 -6.65 27.74 6.84
N PRO A 11 -5.63 27.53 5.98
CA PRO A 11 -4.25 27.89 6.30
C PRO A 11 -4.07 29.36 6.71
N GLU A 12 -4.90 30.26 6.18
CA GLU A 12 -4.85 31.72 6.39
C GLU A 12 -5.38 32.16 7.77
N CYS A 13 -6.04 31.28 8.52
CA CYS A 13 -6.53 31.60 9.86
C CYS A 13 -5.37 31.74 10.85
N SER A 14 -5.38 32.77 11.71
CA SER A 14 -4.35 32.93 12.75
C SER A 14 -4.50 31.91 13.89
N ASP A 15 -3.46 31.73 14.72
CA ASP A 15 -3.50 30.83 15.89
C ASP A 15 -4.58 31.25 16.88
N ALA A 16 -4.70 32.55 17.15
CA ALA A 16 -5.71 33.09 18.05
C ALA A 16 -7.14 32.84 17.54
N VAL A 17 -7.39 33.00 16.23
CA VAL A 17 -8.69 32.69 15.63
C VAL A 17 -8.97 31.20 15.69
N THR A 18 -7.97 30.37 15.36
CA THR A 18 -8.08 28.91 15.44
C THR A 18 -8.43 28.46 16.86
N GLN A 19 -7.73 28.98 17.86
CA GLN A 19 -7.99 28.68 19.26
C GLN A 19 -9.39 29.11 19.68
N CYS A 20 -9.79 30.35 19.37
CA CYS A 20 -11.10 30.89 19.70
C CYS A 20 -12.25 30.06 19.10
N VAL A 21 -12.08 29.61 17.85
CA VAL A 21 -13.06 28.74 17.18
C VAL A 21 -13.10 27.36 17.84
N LEU A 22 -11.95 26.73 18.06
CA LEU A 22 -11.87 25.38 18.62
C LEU A 22 -12.35 25.30 20.08
N THR A 23 -12.18 26.38 20.87
CA THR A 23 -12.67 26.44 22.26
C THR A 23 -14.13 26.89 22.36
N HIS A 24 -14.76 27.28 21.25
CA HIS A 24 -16.15 27.72 21.28
C HIS A 24 -17.08 26.55 21.69
N PRO A 25 -17.99 26.71 22.67
CA PRO A 25 -18.82 25.61 23.16
C PRO A 25 -19.63 24.90 22.06
N LEU A 26 -20.16 25.67 21.10
CA LEU A 26 -20.89 25.11 19.95
C LEU A 26 -20.05 24.17 19.08
N VAL A 27 -18.72 24.30 19.06
CA VAL A 27 -17.84 23.42 18.30
C VAL A 27 -17.75 22.06 18.99
N ALA A 28 -17.55 22.03 20.31
CA ALA A 28 -17.49 20.79 21.08
C ALA A 28 -18.78 19.97 20.97
N ASP A 29 -19.94 20.63 20.96
CA ASP A 29 -21.26 19.98 21.02
C ASP A 29 -21.84 19.57 19.65
N ARG A 30 -21.36 20.16 18.55
CA ARG A 30 -22.02 20.01 17.23
C ARG A 30 -21.14 19.53 16.10
N VAL A 31 -19.83 19.67 16.21
CA VAL A 31 -18.94 19.35 15.10
C VAL A 31 -18.72 17.84 15.03
N VAL A 32 -19.04 17.27 13.87
CA VAL A 32 -18.88 15.83 13.58
C VAL A 32 -17.59 15.58 12.80
N SER A 33 -17.06 16.59 12.12
CA SER A 33 -15.82 16.48 11.37
C SER A 33 -15.00 17.76 11.41
N ILE A 34 -13.68 17.61 11.60
CA ILE A 34 -12.73 18.72 11.64
C ILE A 34 -11.71 18.52 10.52
N SER A 35 -11.40 19.59 9.78
CA SER A 35 -10.36 19.61 8.76
C SER A 35 -9.50 20.85 8.90
N ILE A 36 -8.18 20.66 9.02
CA ILE A 36 -7.23 21.73 9.30
C ILE A 36 -6.19 21.77 8.18
N GLY A 37 -6.18 22.85 7.41
CA GLY A 37 -5.27 23.04 6.28
C GLY A 37 -3.96 23.75 6.61
N ARG A 38 -3.54 23.76 7.88
CA ARG A 38 -2.55 24.73 8.39
C ARG A 38 -1.25 24.08 8.83
N GLY A 39 -0.11 24.72 8.54
CA GLY A 39 1.21 24.42 9.10
C GLY A 39 1.62 25.46 10.15
N GLY A 40 1.13 25.35 11.38
CA GLY A 40 1.52 26.19 12.53
C GLY A 40 1.62 25.37 13.83
N LYS A 41 1.95 26.00 14.97
CA LYS A 41 2.14 25.34 16.29
C LYS A 41 0.82 24.83 16.90
N LEU A 42 0.16 23.89 16.25
CA LEU A 42 -1.09 23.28 16.72
C LEU A 42 -0.87 22.36 17.93
N GLY A 43 0.36 21.91 18.20
CA GLY A 43 0.67 21.02 19.32
C GLY A 43 0.16 21.55 20.67
N SER A 44 0.43 22.81 21.01
CA SER A 44 -0.07 23.39 22.27
C SER A 44 -1.56 23.76 22.25
N LEU A 45 -2.17 23.84 21.06
CA LEU A 45 -3.58 24.20 20.93
C LEU A 45 -4.49 23.02 21.27
N PHE A 46 -4.04 21.79 21.06
CA PHE A 46 -4.86 20.60 21.29
C PHE A 46 -4.79 20.05 22.71
N ASP A 47 -3.82 20.50 23.50
CA ASP A 47 -3.71 20.10 24.90
C ASP A 47 -5.01 20.48 25.64
N ALA A 48 -5.62 19.48 26.28
CA ALA A 48 -6.89 19.57 27.03
C ALA A 48 -8.18 19.78 26.21
N MET A 49 -8.15 19.79 24.87
CA MET A 49 -9.38 19.84 24.07
C MET A 49 -10.06 18.45 23.97
N VAL A 50 -11.39 18.44 24.08
CA VAL A 50 -12.22 17.23 23.92
C VAL A 50 -13.31 17.50 22.89
N PHE A 51 -13.36 16.70 21.83
CA PHE A 51 -14.43 16.75 20.84
C PHE A 51 -15.18 15.41 20.82
N PRO A 52 -16.22 15.24 21.67
CA PRO A 52 -16.88 13.96 21.87
C PRO A 52 -17.67 13.49 20.64
N HIS A 53 -18.10 14.40 19.77
CA HIS A 53 -18.93 14.06 18.59
C HIS A 53 -18.14 13.91 17.29
N VAL A 54 -16.84 14.21 17.31
CA VAL A 54 -16.01 14.15 16.10
C VAL A 54 -15.77 12.69 15.72
N THR A 55 -16.15 12.35 14.48
CA THR A 55 -15.98 11.03 13.86
C THR A 55 -14.92 11.03 12.76
N LYS A 56 -14.61 12.21 12.18
CA LYS A 56 -13.57 12.39 11.17
C LYS A 56 -12.66 13.56 11.51
N PHE A 57 -11.35 13.33 11.49
CA PHE A 57 -10.34 14.35 11.71
C PHE A 57 -9.32 14.34 10.57
N SER A 58 -9.08 15.50 9.96
CA SER A 58 -8.13 15.65 8.85
C SER A 58 -7.16 16.80 9.08
N ILE A 59 -5.88 16.56 8.81
CA ILE A 59 -4.83 17.59 8.77
C ILE A 59 -4.14 17.50 7.41
N SER A 60 -4.02 18.62 6.70
CA SER A 60 -3.33 18.70 5.40
C SER A 60 -2.31 19.82 5.36
N SER A 61 -1.15 19.56 4.76
CA SER A 61 -0.06 20.52 4.47
C SER A 61 0.57 21.22 5.68
N PRO A 62 1.31 20.48 6.52
CA PRO A 62 2.08 21.01 7.63
C PRO A 62 3.43 21.57 7.15
N SER A 63 3.44 22.71 6.46
CA SER A 63 4.70 23.34 5.98
C SER A 63 5.59 23.92 7.10
N SER A 64 5.22 23.77 8.38
CA SER A 64 6.08 24.15 9.52
C SER A 64 5.64 23.52 10.86
N PHE A 65 5.24 22.25 10.87
CA PHE A 65 4.95 21.61 12.16
C PHE A 65 6.24 21.34 12.94
N SER A 66 6.53 22.20 13.92
CA SER A 66 7.08 21.70 15.18
C SER A 66 6.11 20.64 15.69
N ALA A 67 6.58 19.41 15.89
CA ALA A 67 5.82 18.21 16.23
C ALA A 67 4.37 18.38 16.73
N ILE A 68 3.42 17.65 16.13
CA ILE A 68 2.14 17.29 16.74
C ILE A 68 2.46 16.40 17.95
N THR A 69 2.74 17.05 19.08
CA THR A 69 3.00 16.36 20.36
C THR A 69 1.71 15.80 20.96
N SER A 70 0.56 16.37 20.60
CA SER A 70 -0.76 15.96 21.07
C SER A 70 -1.82 16.19 19.99
N LEU A 71 -2.81 15.30 20.01
CA LEU A 71 -4.07 15.45 19.28
C LEU A 71 -5.17 15.65 20.31
N PRO A 72 -6.27 16.35 19.96
CA PRO A 72 -7.37 16.54 20.89
C PRO A 72 -8.02 15.19 21.20
N THR A 73 -8.63 15.06 22.38
CA THR A 73 -9.31 13.82 22.76
C THR A 73 -10.60 13.70 21.97
N MET A 74 -10.68 12.68 21.11
CA MET A 74 -11.83 12.44 20.24
C MET A 74 -12.26 10.97 20.37
N PRO A 75 -13.02 10.61 21.42
CA PRO A 75 -13.30 9.22 21.77
C PRO A 75 -14.09 8.47 20.70
N ASN A 76 -14.88 9.19 19.90
CA ASN A 76 -15.69 8.64 18.81
C ASN A 76 -15.05 8.84 17.42
N CYS A 77 -13.79 9.27 17.34
CA CYS A 77 -13.12 9.45 16.06
C CYS A 77 -12.90 8.10 15.38
N VAL A 78 -13.45 7.95 14.18
CA VAL A 78 -13.40 6.71 13.39
C VAL A 78 -12.35 6.80 12.28
N LYS A 79 -12.13 8.00 11.74
CA LYS A 79 -11.22 8.24 10.60
C LYS A 79 -10.27 9.40 10.88
N ILE A 80 -8.98 9.13 10.70
CA ILE A 80 -7.91 10.12 10.77
C ILE A 80 -7.25 10.21 9.39
N GLU A 81 -7.12 11.41 8.87
CA GLU A 81 -6.38 11.73 7.64
C GLU A 81 -5.26 12.71 8.02
N ILE A 82 -4.01 12.36 7.76
CA ILE A 82 -2.85 13.21 7.97
C ILE A 82 -2.06 13.23 6.67
N GLU A 83 -1.98 14.39 6.06
CA GLU A 83 -1.21 14.62 4.85
C GLU A 83 -0.04 15.55 5.17
N GLY A 84 1.15 14.94 5.30
CA GLY A 84 2.43 15.60 5.45
C GLY A 84 2.84 16.34 4.17
N SER A 85 3.71 17.33 4.31
CA SER A 85 4.26 18.03 3.14
C SER A 85 5.30 17.15 2.41
N ALA A 86 5.63 17.52 1.17
CA ALA A 86 6.64 16.81 0.38
C ALA A 86 8.08 17.10 0.84
N ASP A 87 8.29 18.21 1.57
CA ASP A 87 9.59 18.79 1.88
C ASP A 87 9.92 18.72 3.38
N GLU A 88 8.95 19.01 4.24
CA GLU A 88 9.07 18.95 5.69
C GLU A 88 8.19 17.84 6.28
N GLY A 89 8.81 16.96 7.07
CA GLY A 89 8.13 15.84 7.71
C GLY A 89 7.27 16.27 8.90
N ALA A 90 5.99 15.92 8.91
CA ALA A 90 5.12 16.15 10.07
C ALA A 90 5.51 15.21 11.21
N VAL A 91 5.92 15.71 12.38
CA VAL A 91 6.19 14.82 13.52
C VAL A 91 4.88 14.52 14.27
N LEU A 92 4.45 13.28 14.40
CA LEU A 92 3.27 12.85 15.16
C LEU A 92 3.70 12.01 16.38
N ALA A 93 3.27 12.39 17.58
CA ALA A 93 3.51 11.57 18.77
C ALA A 93 2.56 10.35 18.78
N PRO A 94 3.07 9.10 18.91
CA PRO A 94 2.22 7.90 18.96
C PRO A 94 1.13 7.94 20.05
N ARG A 95 1.42 8.61 21.18
CA ARG A 95 0.48 8.80 22.29
C ARG A 95 -0.78 9.55 21.88
N ALA A 96 -0.69 10.40 20.86
CA ALA A 96 -1.81 11.17 20.36
C ALA A 96 -2.89 10.28 19.70
N LEU A 97 -2.50 9.12 19.17
CA LEU A 97 -3.43 8.13 18.61
C LEU A 97 -4.02 7.21 19.69
N ALA A 98 -3.29 7.01 20.81
CA ALA A 98 -3.73 6.14 21.90
C ALA A 98 -4.96 6.65 22.68
N SER A 99 -5.36 7.91 22.50
CA SER A 99 -6.58 8.47 23.09
C SER A 99 -7.84 8.21 22.24
N MET A 100 -7.69 7.65 21.04
CA MET A 100 -8.79 7.50 20.06
C MET A 100 -9.16 6.03 19.84
N ALA A 101 -9.79 5.42 20.85
CA ALA A 101 -10.12 3.99 20.85
C ALA A 101 -11.06 3.54 19.71
N ALA A 102 -11.87 4.46 19.17
CA ALA A 102 -12.80 4.17 18.07
C ALA A 102 -12.16 4.24 16.67
N VAL A 103 -10.87 4.57 16.55
CA VAL A 103 -10.23 4.75 15.24
C VAL A 103 -10.19 3.44 14.49
N ARG A 104 -10.70 3.50 13.26
CA ARG A 104 -10.86 2.38 12.35
C ARG A 104 -10.07 2.56 11.07
N THR A 105 -9.92 3.80 10.62
CA THR A 105 -9.19 4.16 9.40
C THR A 105 -8.15 5.22 9.69
N ILE A 106 -6.92 4.97 9.27
CA ILE A 106 -5.82 5.94 9.30
C ILE A 106 -5.28 6.09 7.88
N ASP A 107 -5.29 7.31 7.36
CA ASP A 107 -4.67 7.65 6.09
C ASP A 107 -3.53 8.65 6.36
N MET A 108 -2.30 8.22 6.16
CA MET A 108 -1.07 8.96 6.40
C MET A 108 -0.32 9.12 5.08
N LYS A 109 -0.43 10.29 4.46
CA LYS A 109 0.21 10.65 3.18
C LYS A 109 1.35 11.64 3.38
N GLY A 110 2.28 11.71 2.43
CA GLY A 110 3.42 12.64 2.49
C GLY A 110 4.48 12.26 3.53
N ILE A 111 5.43 13.16 3.83
CA ILE A 111 6.48 12.85 4.81
C ILE A 111 5.92 13.04 6.22
N ILE A 112 5.87 11.96 6.99
CA ILE A 112 5.48 11.94 8.40
C ILE A 112 6.65 11.34 9.18
N ARG A 113 6.92 11.86 10.38
CA ARG A 113 7.91 11.41 11.37
C ARG A 113 7.13 11.02 12.63
N LEU A 114 7.41 9.90 13.29
CA LEU A 114 6.84 9.67 14.63
C LEU A 114 7.89 10.10 15.64
N ALA A 115 7.47 10.80 16.69
CA ALA A 115 8.35 11.06 17.82
C ALA A 115 8.73 9.72 18.48
N GLU A 116 9.97 9.59 18.93
CA GLU A 116 10.42 8.39 19.64
C GLU A 116 9.54 8.15 20.88
N PRO A 117 9.14 6.89 21.14
CA PRO A 117 8.38 6.57 22.34
C PRO A 117 9.27 6.84 23.56
N SER A 118 8.93 7.86 24.35
CA SER A 118 9.55 8.05 25.66
C SER A 118 9.22 6.85 26.55
N SER A 119 10.24 6.30 27.21
CA SER A 119 10.29 5.06 28.00
C SER A 119 9.32 4.97 29.20
N VAL A 120 8.37 5.90 29.32
CA VAL A 120 7.36 5.91 30.38
C VAL A 120 6.20 5.03 29.95
N GLY A 121 5.99 3.95 30.72
CA GLY A 121 5.03 2.87 30.49
C GLY A 121 3.69 3.34 29.91
N LEU A 122 3.41 2.89 28.69
CA LEU A 122 2.07 2.89 28.13
C LEU A 122 1.34 1.71 28.76
N ASP A 123 0.51 2.00 29.76
CA ASP A 123 -0.48 1.03 30.24
C ASP A 123 -1.27 0.51 29.03
N GLN A 124 -1.34 -0.82 28.94
CA GLN A 124 -2.00 -1.56 27.87
C GLN A 124 -3.42 -1.04 27.69
N ARG A 125 -3.63 -0.25 26.64
CA ARG A 125 -4.95 0.28 26.25
C ARG A 125 -5.56 -0.61 25.18
N PRO A 126 -6.91 -0.68 25.11
CA PRO A 126 -7.61 -1.69 24.34
C PRO A 126 -7.21 -1.62 22.87
N ALA A 127 -6.99 -2.80 22.29
CA ALA A 127 -6.66 -3.01 20.89
C ALA A 127 -7.53 -2.11 20.00
N SER A 128 -6.90 -1.15 19.31
CA SER A 128 -7.58 -0.35 18.31
C SER A 128 -8.25 -1.27 17.29
N GLN A 129 -9.50 -1.00 16.90
CA GLN A 129 -10.18 -1.68 15.81
C GLN A 129 -9.71 -1.17 14.44
N LEU A 130 -8.40 -0.93 14.30
CA LEU A 130 -7.82 -0.41 13.07
C LEU A 130 -7.95 -1.48 12.00
N TRP A 131 -8.87 -1.29 11.06
CA TRP A 131 -9.12 -2.25 9.98
C TRP A 131 -8.53 -1.78 8.65
N LYS A 132 -8.24 -0.48 8.47
CA LYS A 132 -7.61 0.07 7.27
C LYS A 132 -6.52 1.10 7.58
N ALA A 133 -5.36 0.94 6.95
CA ALA A 133 -4.26 1.89 7.00
C ALA A 133 -3.74 2.19 5.58
N THR A 134 -3.54 3.47 5.26
CA THR A 134 -2.79 3.93 4.09
C THR A 134 -1.59 4.71 4.59
N LEU A 135 -0.38 4.34 4.17
CA LEU A 135 0.87 4.83 4.73
C LEU A 135 1.83 5.26 3.63
N SER A 136 2.50 6.39 3.80
CA SER A 136 3.65 6.80 3.00
C SER A 136 4.92 6.01 3.36
N PRO A 137 6.04 6.15 2.62
CA PRO A 137 7.25 5.36 2.88
C PRO A 137 7.84 5.70 4.25
N SER A 138 7.81 7.00 4.58
CA SER A 138 8.22 7.51 5.90
C SER A 138 7.31 6.99 7.02
N ALA A 139 6.00 6.91 6.76
CA ALA A 139 5.03 6.38 7.71
C ALA A 139 5.15 4.86 7.90
N LEU A 140 5.70 4.10 6.95
CA LEU A 140 5.92 2.65 7.12
C LEU A 140 7.04 2.33 8.11
N ARG A 141 8.18 3.04 8.08
CA ARG A 141 9.23 2.93 9.14
C ARG A 141 8.62 3.12 10.52
N GLN A 142 7.68 4.04 10.56
CA GLN A 142 6.96 4.45 11.75
C GLN A 142 5.83 3.52 12.13
N PHE A 143 5.27 2.77 11.19
CA PHE A 143 4.28 1.74 11.46
C PHE A 143 4.85 0.66 12.36
N HIS A 144 6.12 0.29 12.19
CA HIS A 144 6.81 -0.58 13.16
C HIS A 144 6.84 0.07 14.55
N THR A 145 7.26 1.33 14.66
CA THR A 145 7.25 2.08 15.93
C THR A 145 5.85 2.17 16.52
N LEU A 146 4.82 2.32 15.69
CA LEU A 146 3.43 2.38 16.09
C LEU A 146 2.93 1.01 16.55
N ALA A 147 3.32 -0.07 15.86
CA ALA A 147 3.03 -1.46 16.24
C ALA A 147 3.66 -1.82 17.59
N THR A 148 4.91 -1.42 17.81
CA THR A 148 5.59 -1.65 19.10
C THR A 148 5.02 -0.78 20.21
N THR A 149 4.61 0.46 19.90
CA THR A 149 4.10 1.42 20.90
C THR A 149 2.64 1.15 21.27
N MET A 150 1.78 0.80 20.31
CA MET A 150 0.36 0.46 20.53
C MET A 150 0.17 -1.01 20.93
N GLY A 151 1.20 -1.84 20.73
CA GLY A 151 1.11 -3.29 20.84
C GLY A 151 0.57 -3.93 19.57
N TYR A 152 1.16 -5.06 19.15
CA TYR A 152 0.74 -5.79 17.95
C TYR A 152 -0.73 -6.23 17.97
N ASP A 153 -1.32 -6.37 19.15
CA ASP A 153 -2.74 -6.72 19.30
C ASP A 153 -3.67 -5.65 18.71
N ALA A 154 -3.25 -4.39 18.71
CA ALA A 154 -3.94 -3.27 18.10
C ALA A 154 -3.99 -3.36 16.56
N LEU A 155 -3.10 -4.14 15.95
CA LEU A 155 -3.01 -4.35 14.51
C LEU A 155 -3.62 -5.68 14.05
N ARG A 156 -4.00 -6.57 14.97
CA ARG A 156 -4.63 -7.85 14.61
C ARG A 156 -5.94 -7.69 13.84
N ALA A 157 -6.64 -6.56 14.04
CA ALA A 157 -7.87 -6.23 13.32
C ALA A 157 -7.63 -5.64 11.93
N LEU A 158 -6.37 -5.40 11.54
CA LEU A 158 -6.04 -4.76 10.26
C LEU A 158 -6.39 -5.68 9.09
N THR A 159 -7.29 -5.21 8.22
CA THR A 159 -7.77 -5.95 7.04
C THR A 159 -7.23 -5.38 5.74
N HIS A 160 -6.94 -4.08 5.69
CA HIS A 160 -6.45 -3.39 4.49
C HIS A 160 -5.21 -2.56 4.84
N LEU A 161 -4.10 -2.82 4.15
CA LEU A 161 -2.87 -2.07 4.26
C LEU A 161 -2.45 -1.59 2.88
N ASP A 162 -2.35 -0.28 2.71
CA ASP A 162 -1.82 0.37 1.50
C ASP A 162 -0.55 1.12 1.89
N VAL A 163 0.55 0.84 1.21
CA VAL A 163 1.85 1.44 1.44
C VAL A 163 2.31 2.09 0.14
N ASP A 164 2.57 3.38 0.18
CA ASP A 164 3.31 4.09 -0.87
C ASP A 164 4.80 4.08 -0.52
N VAL A 165 5.64 3.76 -1.49
CA VAL A 165 7.08 3.50 -1.39
C VAL A 165 7.84 4.39 -2.40
N SER A 166 7.24 5.50 -2.83
CA SER A 166 7.75 6.41 -3.86
C SER A 166 9.19 6.95 -3.69
N ARG A 167 9.84 6.82 -2.52
CA ARG A 167 11.22 7.32 -2.28
C ARG A 167 12.18 6.41 -1.50
N ASP A 168 11.69 5.48 -0.67
CA ASP A 168 12.51 4.64 0.23
C ASP A 168 12.06 3.18 0.10
N GLY A 169 12.95 2.25 -0.22
CA GLY A 169 12.53 0.89 -0.61
C GLY A 169 11.71 0.07 0.40
N ALA A 170 10.65 -0.57 -0.10
CA ALA A 170 9.68 -1.42 0.59
C ALA A 170 10.33 -2.63 1.26
N GLY A 171 11.33 -3.22 0.58
CA GLY A 171 11.89 -4.52 0.94
C GLY A 171 12.55 -4.55 2.32
N HIS A 172 13.11 -3.42 2.78
CA HIS A 172 13.66 -3.32 4.14
C HIS A 172 12.59 -2.99 5.19
N LEU A 173 11.53 -2.28 4.77
CA LEU A 173 10.51 -1.73 5.65
C LEU A 173 9.47 -2.76 6.10
N LEU A 174 9.24 -3.78 5.27
CA LEU A 174 8.32 -4.90 5.56
C LEU A 174 9.00 -6.11 6.20
N SER A 175 10.25 -5.98 6.67
CA SER A 175 10.98 -7.03 7.40
C SER A 175 10.39 -7.36 8.78
N THR A 176 9.35 -6.63 9.19
CA THR A 176 8.60 -6.85 10.43
C THR A 176 7.76 -8.12 10.32
N ASP A 177 7.44 -8.80 11.45
CA ASP A 177 6.53 -9.95 11.55
C ASP A 177 5.13 -9.66 10.96
N LEU A 178 5.01 -9.62 9.63
CA LEU A 178 3.72 -9.46 8.93
C LEU A 178 2.76 -10.59 9.29
N THR A 179 3.30 -11.75 9.65
CA THR A 179 2.58 -12.93 10.16
C THR A 179 1.64 -12.62 11.33
N ARG A 180 1.85 -11.51 12.05
CA ARG A 180 0.96 -11.05 13.14
C ARG A 180 -0.30 -10.34 12.64
N LEU A 181 -0.33 -9.91 11.38
CA LEU A 181 -1.51 -9.29 10.74
C LEU A 181 -2.47 -10.37 10.25
N THR A 182 -2.91 -11.26 11.14
CA THR A 182 -3.66 -12.47 10.78
C THR A 182 -4.99 -12.20 10.08
N SER A 183 -5.59 -11.01 10.28
CA SER A 183 -6.83 -10.59 9.63
C SER A 183 -6.62 -9.83 8.30
N LEU A 184 -5.38 -9.70 7.82
CA LEU A 184 -5.09 -8.92 6.61
C LEU A 184 -5.71 -9.59 5.38
N ILE A 185 -6.56 -8.83 4.67
CA ILE A 185 -7.27 -9.24 3.45
C ILE A 185 -6.62 -8.65 2.21
N SER A 186 -6.21 -7.38 2.28
CA SER A 186 -5.65 -6.65 1.15
C SER A 186 -4.33 -6.00 1.55
N LEU A 187 -3.28 -6.30 0.79
CA LEU A 187 -1.99 -5.60 0.86
C LEU A 187 -1.69 -4.93 -0.48
N ARG A 188 -1.50 -3.63 -0.44
CA ARG A 188 -1.05 -2.84 -1.58
C ARG A 188 0.25 -2.14 -1.23
N ILE A 189 1.22 -2.25 -2.12
CA ILE A 189 2.53 -1.62 -2.06
C ILE A 189 2.73 -0.94 -3.41
N THR A 190 2.50 0.37 -3.42
CA THR A 190 2.70 1.25 -4.57
C THR A 190 4.02 1.98 -4.45
N GLY A 191 4.58 2.43 -5.55
CA GLY A 191 5.81 3.20 -5.59
C GLY A 191 6.29 3.34 -7.02
N SER A 192 7.32 4.15 -7.24
CA SER A 192 7.90 4.28 -8.57
C SER A 192 8.57 2.95 -8.95
N MET A 193 8.07 2.32 -10.02
CA MET A 193 8.60 1.07 -10.58
C MET A 193 10.05 1.19 -11.09
N TYR A 194 10.62 2.40 -11.02
CA TYR A 194 11.95 2.73 -11.51
C TYR A 194 13.07 2.43 -10.51
N GLN A 195 12.75 2.25 -9.23
CA GLN A 195 13.74 1.95 -8.21
C GLN A 195 13.51 0.55 -7.64
N ASP A 196 14.54 -0.29 -7.71
CA ASP A 196 14.64 -1.65 -7.11
C ASP A 196 14.18 -1.71 -5.64
N CYS A 197 14.14 -0.55 -5.03
CA CYS A 197 13.57 -0.20 -3.74
C CYS A 197 12.12 -0.71 -3.54
N THR A 198 11.22 -0.69 -4.52
CA THR A 198 9.78 -0.95 -4.27
C THR A 198 9.39 -2.43 -4.15
N ALA A 199 10.35 -3.32 -4.32
CA ALA A 199 10.07 -4.72 -4.44
C ALA A 199 10.02 -5.50 -3.13
N LEU A 200 9.11 -6.48 -3.11
CA LEU A 200 9.07 -7.48 -2.06
C LEU A 200 10.26 -8.45 -2.16
N ARG A 201 10.93 -8.66 -1.02
CA ARG A 201 11.96 -9.69 -0.85
C ARG A 201 11.34 -11.07 -0.63
N SER A 202 12.16 -12.10 -0.80
CA SER A 202 11.78 -13.51 -0.68
C SER A 202 11.29 -13.91 0.71
N ASP A 203 11.94 -13.41 1.76
CA ASP A 203 11.55 -13.59 3.16
C ASP A 203 10.17 -12.99 3.45
N VAL A 204 9.89 -11.79 2.94
CA VAL A 204 8.58 -11.13 3.08
C VAL A 204 7.48 -11.95 2.39
N MET A 205 7.75 -12.52 1.20
CA MET A 205 6.79 -13.40 0.54
C MET A 205 6.44 -14.65 1.34
N MET A 206 7.42 -15.25 2.02
CA MET A 206 7.18 -16.40 2.89
C MET A 206 6.31 -16.04 4.09
N GLN A 207 6.39 -14.80 4.59
CA GLN A 207 5.49 -14.32 5.64
C GLN A 207 4.08 -14.05 5.09
N LEU A 208 3.96 -13.45 3.89
CA LEU A 208 2.66 -13.22 3.25
C LEU A 208 1.90 -14.52 2.96
N ALA A 209 2.61 -15.59 2.62
CA ALA A 209 2.01 -16.92 2.43
C ALA A 209 1.40 -17.51 3.71
N GLN A 210 1.82 -17.03 4.89
CA GLN A 210 1.29 -17.47 6.19
C GLN A 210 0.02 -16.71 6.59
N LEU A 211 -0.39 -15.69 5.83
CA LEU A 211 -1.59 -14.91 6.12
C LEU A 211 -2.84 -15.66 5.62
N PRO A 212 -3.71 -16.15 6.54
CA PRO A 212 -4.80 -17.05 6.17
C PRO A 212 -5.92 -16.36 5.39
N HIS A 213 -6.02 -15.03 5.50
CA HIS A 213 -7.11 -14.23 4.93
C HIS A 213 -6.66 -13.31 3.78
N LEU A 214 -5.39 -13.33 3.38
CA LEU A 214 -4.88 -12.45 2.33
C LEU A 214 -5.49 -12.83 0.98
N GLU A 215 -6.44 -12.04 0.50
CA GLU A 215 -7.15 -12.23 -0.77
C GLU A 215 -6.58 -11.38 -1.91
N GLU A 216 -6.03 -10.20 -1.61
CA GLU A 216 -5.55 -9.23 -2.60
C GLU A 216 -4.11 -8.80 -2.31
N LEU A 217 -3.24 -8.89 -3.33
CA LEU A 217 -1.87 -8.42 -3.29
C LEU A 217 -1.57 -7.53 -4.51
N ASP A 218 -1.29 -6.25 -4.29
CA ASP A 218 -0.79 -5.33 -5.31
C ASP A 218 0.63 -4.91 -4.94
N ALA A 219 1.62 -5.64 -5.41
CA ALA A 219 3.03 -5.38 -5.09
C ALA A 219 3.95 -5.91 -6.21
N ALA A 220 4.97 -5.13 -6.57
CA ALA A 220 6.03 -5.58 -7.46
C ALA A 220 7.03 -6.48 -6.72
N MET A 221 7.63 -7.43 -7.44
CA MET A 221 8.79 -8.20 -6.98
C MET A 221 10.01 -7.83 -7.80
N PHE A 222 11.16 -7.81 -7.15
CA PHE A 222 12.48 -7.65 -7.75
C PHE A 222 13.31 -8.83 -7.29
N LEU A 223 13.98 -9.44 -8.25
CA LEU A 223 14.99 -10.44 -8.00
C LEU A 223 16.32 -9.72 -8.16
N PRO A 224 17.14 -9.59 -7.11
CA PRO A 224 18.47 -9.05 -7.27
C PRO A 224 19.25 -9.89 -8.29
N ASP A 225 19.95 -9.21 -9.20
CA ASP A 225 20.77 -9.83 -10.23
C ASP A 225 21.74 -10.83 -9.58
N GLY A 226 21.60 -12.12 -9.91
CA GLY A 226 22.44 -13.20 -9.39
C GLY A 226 21.75 -14.18 -8.44
N GLU A 227 20.53 -13.92 -7.98
CA GLU A 227 19.71 -14.89 -7.22
C GLU A 227 18.89 -15.84 -8.13
N ASP A 228 19.53 -16.42 -9.14
CA ASP A 228 18.98 -17.57 -9.90
C ASP A 228 18.94 -18.87 -9.07
N ARG A 229 19.25 -18.80 -7.79
CA ARG A 229 19.58 -19.98 -7.00
C ARG A 229 18.54 -20.16 -5.91
N PHE A 230 17.62 -21.05 -6.24
CA PHE A 230 16.72 -21.80 -5.38
C PHE A 230 15.29 -21.25 -5.30
N PRO A 231 14.31 -21.95 -5.93
CA PRO A 231 12.91 -21.69 -5.63
C PRO A 231 12.66 -21.89 -4.14
N LEU A 232 11.84 -21.01 -3.54
CA LEU A 232 11.48 -21.07 -2.13
C LEU A 232 11.15 -22.51 -1.70
N SER A 233 11.90 -23.00 -0.71
CA SER A 233 11.68 -24.28 -0.05
C SER A 233 11.54 -24.02 1.45
N PRO A 234 10.41 -24.38 2.09
CA PRO A 234 9.25 -25.05 1.53
C PRO A 234 8.49 -24.16 0.52
N ARG A 235 7.77 -24.81 -0.41
CA ARG A 235 6.95 -24.10 -1.41
C ARG A 235 5.79 -23.41 -0.70
N PRO A 236 5.70 -22.08 -0.70
CA PRO A 236 4.59 -21.41 -0.07
C PRO A 236 3.28 -21.74 -0.79
N VAL A 237 2.22 -21.88 -0.01
CA VAL A 237 0.83 -21.99 -0.49
C VAL A 237 0.14 -20.71 -0.07
N PHE A 238 -0.53 -20.05 -1.01
CA PHE A 238 -1.33 -18.85 -0.74
C PHE A 238 -2.81 -19.27 -0.75
N PRO A 239 -3.37 -19.69 0.40
CA PRO A 239 -4.67 -20.39 0.42
C PRO A 239 -5.84 -19.51 0.01
N ALA A 240 -5.81 -18.22 0.36
CA ALA A 240 -6.90 -17.28 0.14
C ALA A 240 -6.66 -16.29 -1.01
N LEU A 241 -5.46 -16.25 -1.58
CA LEU A 241 -5.07 -15.22 -2.54
C LEU A 241 -5.87 -15.37 -3.84
N ARG A 242 -6.73 -14.38 -4.13
CA ARG A 242 -7.66 -14.35 -5.26
C ARG A 242 -7.22 -13.39 -6.36
N ARG A 243 -6.57 -12.29 -6.00
CA ARG A 243 -6.18 -11.23 -6.93
C ARG A 243 -4.74 -10.81 -6.70
N VAL A 244 -3.96 -10.76 -7.78
CA VAL A 244 -2.56 -10.32 -7.74
C VAL A 244 -2.31 -9.27 -8.82
N HIS A 245 -1.79 -8.11 -8.42
CA HIS A 245 -1.23 -7.11 -9.31
C HIS A 245 0.28 -7.03 -9.04
N THR A 246 1.11 -7.41 -10.01
CA THR A 246 2.54 -7.62 -9.73
C THR A 246 3.42 -7.44 -10.96
N SER A 247 4.74 -7.67 -10.84
CA SER A 247 5.71 -7.65 -11.93
C SER A 247 5.96 -9.06 -12.49
N VAL A 248 6.64 -9.18 -13.64
CA VAL A 248 6.97 -10.49 -14.26
C VAL A 248 7.79 -11.38 -13.32
N GLN A 249 8.71 -10.77 -12.57
CA GLN A 249 9.63 -11.45 -11.66
C GLN A 249 8.89 -12.27 -10.58
N PHE A 250 7.68 -11.86 -10.19
CA PHE A 250 6.86 -12.54 -9.20
C PHE A 250 6.63 -14.01 -9.55
N PHE A 251 6.21 -14.29 -10.79
CA PHE A 251 5.92 -15.66 -11.21
C PHE A 251 7.16 -16.45 -11.63
N THR A 252 8.23 -15.76 -12.02
CA THR A 252 9.53 -16.40 -12.21
C THR A 252 10.03 -16.98 -10.88
N TYR A 253 9.93 -16.20 -9.80
CA TYR A 253 10.38 -16.62 -8.48
C TYR A 253 9.47 -17.68 -7.84
N LEU A 254 8.16 -17.46 -7.93
CA LEU A 254 7.14 -18.33 -7.34
C LEU A 254 6.72 -19.46 -8.27
N ARG A 255 7.56 -19.82 -9.25
CA ARG A 255 7.29 -20.82 -10.28
C ARG A 255 6.79 -22.15 -9.72
N ARG A 256 7.29 -22.57 -8.55
CA ARG A 256 6.92 -23.86 -7.93
C ARG A 256 5.77 -23.76 -6.93
N CYS A 257 5.20 -22.58 -6.72
CA CYS A 257 4.13 -22.35 -5.75
C CYS A 257 2.76 -22.72 -6.33
N THR A 258 1.79 -22.96 -5.45
CA THR A 258 0.40 -23.23 -5.84
C THR A 258 -0.51 -22.14 -5.29
N PHE A 259 -1.42 -21.68 -6.14
CA PHE A 259 -2.38 -20.63 -5.83
C PHE A 259 -3.81 -21.17 -6.00
N PRO A 260 -4.33 -21.92 -5.01
CA PRO A 260 -5.59 -22.66 -5.17
C PRO A 260 -6.81 -21.76 -5.40
N ALA A 261 -6.82 -20.55 -4.83
CA ALA A 261 -7.93 -19.60 -4.91
C ALA A 261 -7.72 -18.47 -5.94
N LEU A 262 -6.57 -18.42 -6.62
CA LEU A 262 -6.23 -17.30 -7.50
C LEU A 262 -7.14 -17.26 -8.72
N GLN A 263 -7.82 -16.13 -8.90
CA GLN A 263 -8.82 -15.91 -9.94
C GLN A 263 -8.37 -14.88 -10.98
N SER A 264 -7.64 -13.84 -10.55
CA SER A 264 -7.23 -12.73 -11.40
C SER A 264 -5.77 -12.36 -11.18
N VAL A 265 -5.04 -12.20 -12.28
CA VAL A 265 -3.66 -11.72 -12.30
C VAL A 265 -3.54 -10.53 -13.23
N THR A 266 -2.92 -9.46 -12.75
CA THR A 266 -2.42 -8.36 -13.58
C THR A 266 -0.91 -8.26 -13.45
N VAL A 267 -0.19 -8.49 -14.54
CA VAL A 267 1.26 -8.29 -14.63
C VAL A 267 1.53 -6.91 -15.22
N LYS A 268 2.16 -6.06 -14.42
CA LYS A 268 2.64 -4.72 -14.75
C LYS A 268 3.99 -4.84 -15.45
N LEU A 269 4.06 -4.35 -16.69
CA LEU A 269 5.21 -4.47 -17.57
C LEU A 269 5.83 -3.11 -17.86
N ARG A 270 7.13 -2.99 -17.59
CA ARG A 270 7.96 -1.90 -18.14
C ARG A 270 8.20 -2.13 -19.63
N TYR A 271 8.31 -1.06 -20.41
CA TYR A 271 8.39 -1.10 -21.88
C TYR A 271 9.51 -1.97 -22.44
N ASP A 272 10.68 -1.90 -21.83
CA ASP A 272 11.86 -2.70 -22.14
C ASP A 272 11.64 -4.21 -21.95
N LEU A 273 10.70 -4.60 -21.09
CA LEU A 273 10.39 -6.00 -20.78
C LEU A 273 9.21 -6.57 -21.59
N TRP A 274 8.66 -5.83 -22.56
CA TRP A 274 7.53 -6.30 -23.36
C TRP A 274 7.85 -7.54 -24.21
N GLY A 275 9.11 -7.71 -24.61
CA GLY A 275 9.55 -8.91 -25.32
C GLY A 275 9.42 -10.20 -24.51
N LEU A 276 9.35 -10.06 -23.17
CA LEU A 276 9.23 -11.18 -22.23
C LEU A 276 7.78 -11.64 -22.02
N THR A 277 6.80 -10.96 -22.61
CA THR A 277 5.37 -11.32 -22.50
C THR A 277 5.05 -12.75 -22.93
N ASN A 278 5.80 -13.29 -23.89
CA ASN A 278 5.65 -14.67 -24.37
C ASN A 278 6.35 -15.72 -23.48
N GLY A 279 7.08 -15.29 -22.45
CA GLY A 279 7.83 -16.16 -21.53
C GLY A 279 7.36 -16.09 -20.08
N VAL A 280 6.26 -15.36 -19.78
CA VAL A 280 5.77 -15.26 -18.41
C VAL A 280 5.18 -16.60 -18.00
N TYR A 281 5.82 -17.22 -17.02
CA TYR A 281 5.37 -18.48 -16.46
C TYR A 281 4.01 -18.30 -15.75
N VAL A 282 3.05 -19.18 -16.05
CA VAL A 282 1.77 -19.25 -15.32
C VAL A 282 1.91 -20.32 -14.23
N PRO A 283 1.76 -19.95 -12.95
CA PRO A 283 1.83 -20.91 -11.86
C PRO A 283 0.60 -21.81 -11.83
N ARG A 284 0.69 -22.89 -11.04
CA ARG A 284 -0.44 -23.77 -10.79
C ARG A 284 -1.55 -23.00 -10.06
N ALA A 285 -2.56 -22.58 -10.82
CA ALA A 285 -3.66 -21.73 -10.37
C ALA A 285 -4.97 -22.24 -10.98
N PRO A 286 -5.57 -23.30 -10.40
CA PRO A 286 -6.71 -24.01 -11.02
C PRO A 286 -7.98 -23.16 -11.15
N MET A 287 -8.10 -22.09 -10.36
CA MET A 287 -9.25 -21.18 -10.36
C MET A 287 -9.00 -19.91 -11.20
N LEU A 288 -7.86 -19.81 -11.88
CA LEU A 288 -7.49 -18.61 -12.63
C LEU A 288 -8.42 -18.47 -13.83
N THR A 289 -9.08 -17.31 -13.92
CA THR A 289 -10.06 -16.98 -14.98
C THR A 289 -9.64 -15.76 -15.80
N SER A 290 -8.77 -14.91 -15.23
CA SER A 290 -8.32 -13.67 -15.86
C SER A 290 -6.82 -13.49 -15.70
N TRP A 291 -6.13 -13.24 -16.81
CA TRP A 291 -4.72 -12.86 -16.85
C TRP A 291 -4.56 -11.63 -17.73
N MET A 292 -3.98 -10.56 -17.18
CA MET A 292 -3.79 -9.29 -17.87
C MET A 292 -2.33 -8.85 -17.82
N ASN A 293 -1.72 -8.61 -18.96
CA ASN A 293 -0.43 -7.94 -19.10
C ASN A 293 -0.71 -6.46 -19.38
N MET A 294 -0.28 -5.56 -18.49
CA MET A 294 -0.55 -4.12 -18.56
C MET A 294 0.75 -3.33 -18.69
N GLY A 295 0.83 -2.44 -19.68
CA GLY A 295 1.91 -1.45 -19.78
C GLY A 295 1.81 -0.38 -18.70
N CYS A 296 2.91 -0.12 -18.01
CA CYS A 296 2.99 1.00 -17.06
C CYS A 296 3.51 2.27 -17.77
N GLU A 297 2.64 3.28 -17.90
CA GLU A 297 3.05 4.69 -18.08
C GLU A 297 2.49 5.53 -16.95
N GLU A 298 3.26 6.54 -16.54
CA GLU A 298 2.87 7.58 -15.56
C GLU A 298 1.92 8.65 -16.15
N VAL A 299 1.39 8.43 -17.36
CA VAL A 299 0.56 9.44 -18.03
C VAL A 299 -0.91 9.14 -17.77
N ALA A 300 -1.54 9.95 -16.93
CA ALA A 300 -2.93 9.82 -16.48
C ALA A 300 -4.00 9.86 -17.60
N GLU A 301 -3.60 10.05 -18.87
CA GLU A 301 -4.48 10.19 -20.02
C GLU A 301 -4.17 9.20 -21.16
N CYS A 302 -3.47 8.10 -20.89
CA CYS A 302 -3.20 7.10 -21.93
C CYS A 302 -4.46 6.30 -22.28
N LYS A 303 -4.85 6.35 -23.57
CA LYS A 303 -5.80 5.41 -24.15
C LYS A 303 -5.12 4.05 -24.31
N TYR A 304 -5.86 2.97 -24.03
CA TYR A 304 -5.36 1.61 -24.12
C TYR A 304 -6.03 0.85 -25.25
N GLN A 305 -5.24 0.05 -25.95
CA GLN A 305 -5.75 -1.02 -26.81
C GLN A 305 -5.73 -2.35 -26.07
N ASP A 306 -6.88 -3.02 -26.10
CA ASP A 306 -7.06 -4.36 -25.58
C ASP A 306 -6.80 -5.37 -26.70
N LYS A 307 -5.80 -6.22 -26.51
CA LYS A 307 -5.55 -7.39 -27.37
C LYS A 307 -5.77 -8.66 -26.56
N ARG A 308 -6.46 -9.63 -27.16
CA ARG A 308 -6.62 -10.98 -26.59
C ARG A 308 -5.56 -11.88 -27.22
N LEU A 309 -4.79 -12.55 -26.38
CA LEU A 309 -3.78 -13.52 -26.77
C LEU A 309 -4.30 -14.93 -26.45
N PRO A 310 -4.17 -15.88 -27.39
CA PRO A 310 -4.53 -17.26 -27.12
C PRO A 310 -3.61 -17.84 -26.03
N VAL A 311 -4.18 -18.75 -25.24
CA VAL A 311 -3.49 -19.48 -24.18
C VAL A 311 -2.97 -20.79 -24.77
N ASP A 312 -1.70 -21.12 -24.51
CA ASP A 312 -1.13 -22.40 -24.95
C ASP A 312 -1.55 -23.57 -24.06
N ASP A 313 -1.37 -24.81 -24.56
CA ASP A 313 -1.76 -26.02 -23.84
C ASP A 313 -1.03 -26.17 -22.48
N SER A 314 0.19 -25.64 -22.37
CA SER A 314 0.99 -25.72 -21.15
C SER A 314 0.44 -24.82 -20.03
N VAL A 315 -0.07 -23.65 -20.41
CA VAL A 315 -0.79 -22.73 -19.52
C VAL A 315 -2.16 -23.33 -19.17
N HIS A 316 -2.86 -23.93 -20.12
CA HIS A 316 -4.16 -24.57 -19.86
C HIS A 316 -4.05 -25.72 -18.84
N GLN A 317 -2.94 -26.47 -18.81
CA GLN A 317 -2.69 -27.47 -17.78
C GLN A 317 -2.54 -26.87 -16.36
N GLN A 318 -1.99 -25.66 -16.25
CA GLN A 318 -1.77 -24.98 -14.96
C GLN A 318 -3.00 -24.16 -14.51
N ALA A 319 -3.76 -23.65 -15.48
CA ALA A 319 -4.90 -22.76 -15.32
C ALA A 319 -6.03 -23.14 -16.30
N PRO A 320 -6.74 -24.26 -16.08
CA PRO A 320 -7.72 -24.81 -17.03
C PRO A 320 -8.94 -23.92 -17.24
N ARG A 321 -9.17 -22.95 -16.35
CA ARG A 321 -10.28 -21.98 -16.45
C ARG A 321 -9.88 -20.69 -17.16
N LEU A 322 -8.60 -20.51 -17.50
CA LEU A 322 -8.11 -19.33 -18.20
C LEU A 322 -8.38 -19.50 -19.70
N LEU A 323 -9.31 -18.70 -20.22
CA LEU A 323 -9.74 -18.76 -21.62
C LEU A 323 -8.91 -17.83 -22.51
N GLU A 324 -8.49 -16.68 -21.99
CA GLU A 324 -7.74 -15.67 -22.73
C GLU A 324 -6.78 -14.91 -21.82
N CYS A 325 -5.64 -14.52 -22.39
CA CYS A 325 -4.74 -13.54 -21.78
C CYS A 325 -5.01 -12.18 -22.44
N GLN A 326 -5.26 -11.14 -21.63
CA GLN A 326 -5.45 -9.78 -22.13
C GLN A 326 -4.12 -9.04 -22.10
N LEU A 327 -3.84 -8.28 -23.16
CA LEU A 327 -2.69 -7.39 -23.27
C LEU A 327 -3.22 -5.98 -23.46
N ARG A 328 -2.93 -5.10 -22.49
CA ARG A 328 -3.31 -3.69 -22.52
C ARG A 328 -2.11 -2.82 -22.84
N VAL A 329 -2.16 -2.19 -24.01
CA VAL A 329 -1.07 -1.38 -24.56
C VAL A 329 -1.46 0.09 -24.62
N PRO A 330 -0.64 1.02 -24.08
CA PRO A 330 -0.83 2.45 -24.34
C PRO A 330 -0.72 2.77 -25.83
N ASP A 331 -1.71 3.49 -26.37
CA ASP A 331 -1.85 3.80 -27.79
C ASP A 331 -0.65 4.57 -28.36
N ALA A 332 -0.01 5.42 -27.55
CA ALA A 332 1.14 6.24 -27.92
C ALA A 332 2.36 5.42 -28.39
N ASN A 333 2.47 4.14 -28.02
CA ASN A 333 3.66 3.31 -28.27
C ASN A 333 3.49 2.21 -29.33
N ARG A 334 2.43 2.29 -30.15
CA ARG A 334 2.14 1.33 -31.23
C ARG A 334 3.32 1.12 -32.21
N VAL A 335 4.04 2.18 -32.55
CA VAL A 335 5.13 2.16 -33.55
C VAL A 335 6.41 1.51 -32.99
N MET A 336 6.72 1.72 -31.70
CA MET A 336 7.88 1.08 -31.07
C MET A 336 7.66 -0.42 -30.86
N LEU A 337 6.45 -0.84 -30.48
CA LEU A 337 6.12 -2.25 -30.25
C LEU A 337 6.12 -3.10 -31.52
N LEU A 338 5.72 -2.54 -32.67
CA LEU A 338 5.84 -3.22 -33.97
C LEU A 338 7.33 -3.43 -34.36
N ARG A 339 8.21 -2.47 -34.05
CA ARG A 339 9.65 -2.60 -34.29
C ARG A 339 10.31 -3.65 -33.36
N PHE A 340 9.92 -3.71 -32.09
CA PHE A 340 10.41 -4.73 -31.15
C PHE A 340 9.90 -6.13 -31.48
N ALA A 341 8.62 -6.30 -31.84
CA ALA A 341 8.08 -7.59 -32.26
C ALA A 341 8.73 -8.13 -33.54
N LEU A 342 9.14 -7.24 -34.47
CA LEU A 342 9.93 -7.60 -35.65
C LEU A 342 11.37 -8.04 -35.29
N LYS A 343 12.01 -7.41 -34.29
CA LYS A 343 13.31 -7.84 -33.75
C LYS A 343 13.22 -9.18 -33.03
N LEU A 344 12.18 -9.41 -32.23
CA LEU A 344 11.96 -10.66 -31.49
C LEU A 344 11.65 -11.85 -32.41
N LYS A 345 11.10 -11.64 -33.61
CA LYS A 345 11.00 -12.70 -34.62
C LYS A 345 12.37 -13.22 -35.08
N VAL A 346 13.40 -12.37 -35.03
CA VAL A 346 14.79 -12.72 -35.32
C VAL A 346 15.45 -13.40 -34.10
N GLU A 347 15.14 -12.95 -32.87
CA GLU A 347 15.68 -13.55 -31.63
C GLU A 347 14.97 -14.84 -31.16
N LYS A 348 13.75 -15.13 -31.64
CA LYS A 348 13.03 -16.38 -31.34
C LYS A 348 13.81 -17.63 -31.79
N GLN A 349 14.68 -17.49 -32.80
CA GLN A 349 15.61 -18.55 -33.23
C GLN A 349 16.82 -18.72 -32.28
N MET A 350 17.13 -17.71 -31.47
CA MET A 350 18.33 -17.69 -30.62
C MET A 350 18.04 -18.24 -29.22
N TRP A 351 16.91 -17.90 -28.61
CA TRP A 351 16.56 -18.35 -27.25
C TRP A 351 16.04 -19.80 -27.18
N MET A 352 15.47 -20.33 -28.26
CA MET A 352 15.12 -21.76 -28.36
C MET A 352 16.37 -22.67 -28.29
N ARG A 353 17.55 -22.17 -28.68
CA ARG A 353 18.83 -22.91 -28.56
C ARG A 353 19.43 -22.90 -27.16
N VAL A 354 19.07 -21.92 -26.32
CA VAL A 354 19.60 -21.80 -24.94
C VAL A 354 18.85 -22.71 -23.96
N LEU A 355 17.63 -23.14 -24.30
CA LEU A 355 16.84 -24.09 -23.51
C LEU A 355 16.98 -25.55 -23.97
N GLU A 356 17.80 -25.82 -24.99
CA GLU A 356 18.15 -27.18 -25.44
C GLU A 356 19.54 -27.64 -24.93
N TRP A 357 20.15 -26.92 -23.98
CA TRP A 357 21.40 -27.31 -23.30
C TRP A 357 21.18 -27.59 -21.82
#